data_AF-W0RL03-F1
#
_entry.id   AF-W0RL03-F1
#
_cell.length_a   1.000
_cell.length_b   1.000
_cell.length_c   1.000
_cell.angle_alpha   90.00
_cell.angle_beta   90.00
_cell.angle_gamma   90.00
#
_symmetry.space_group_name_H-M   'P 1'
#
loop_
_entity.id
_entity.type
_entity.pdbx_description
1 polymer ?
#
loop_
_entity_poly.entity_id
_entity_poly.type
_entity_poly.pdbx_seq_one_letter_code
_entity_poly.pdbx_strand_id
1 'polypeptide(L)'
;MRLFGDWQAERDRRRRAAGYVRALHAEPLDDEVAWLAGAAAGGDADHARWEWRYARRALGLLVAQRNALDDRTPSLIAQELSEAFTRDPYIAVGALTLAERQFNERLAAYRDALASRSGEPTGTRVARILLAFTGQVRPKPEVLAHAATVLTRYLAEVGSALEHAFGTPSLPEDVPPSAVGGAP
;
A
#
# COMPACT_ATOMS: atom_id res chain seq x y z
N MET A 1 0.33 -38.23 5.73
CA MET A 1 -0.70 -37.41 5.06
C MET A 1 -0.73 -35.92 5.48
N ARG A 2 -0.22 -35.51 6.66
CA ARG A 2 -0.18 -34.08 7.05
C ARG A 2 0.75 -33.20 6.20
N LEU A 3 1.94 -33.72 5.83
CA LEU A 3 2.93 -33.00 5.01
C LEU A 3 2.40 -32.52 3.64
N PHE A 4 1.50 -33.27 3.02
CA PHE A 4 0.91 -32.90 1.72
C PHE A 4 -0.15 -31.79 1.86
N GLY A 5 -0.92 -31.80 2.95
CA GLY A 5 -1.91 -30.75 3.24
C GLY A 5 -1.26 -29.41 3.62
N ASP A 6 -0.19 -29.47 4.42
CA ASP A 6 0.58 -28.27 4.80
C ASP A 6 1.24 -27.62 3.58
N TRP A 7 1.76 -28.44 2.65
CA TRP A 7 2.34 -27.95 1.40
C TRP A 7 1.30 -27.32 0.46
N GLN A 8 0.11 -27.91 0.34
CA GLN A 8 -0.98 -27.35 -0.47
C GLN A 8 -1.48 -26.01 0.10
N ALA A 9 -1.66 -25.94 1.41
CA ALA A 9 -2.10 -24.71 2.09
C ALA A 9 -1.08 -23.58 1.92
N GLU A 10 0.22 -23.88 2.04
CA GLU A 10 1.29 -22.90 1.81
C GLU A 10 1.32 -22.41 0.35
N ARG A 11 1.19 -23.33 -0.61
CA ARG A 11 1.14 -22.98 -2.04
C ARG A 11 -0.08 -22.11 -2.36
N ASP A 12 -1.22 -22.38 -1.74
CA ASP A 12 -2.43 -21.57 -1.93
C ASP A 12 -2.30 -20.17 -1.31
N ARG A 13 -1.67 -20.04 -0.13
CA ARG A 13 -1.37 -18.73 0.46
C ARG A 13 -0.46 -17.89 -0.43
N ARG A 14 0.63 -18.48 -0.95
CA ARG A 14 1.52 -17.79 -1.90
C ARG A 14 0.79 -17.36 -3.16
N ARG A 15 -0.07 -18.22 -3.71
CA ARG A 15 -0.89 -17.87 -4.89
C ARG A 15 -1.81 -16.69 -4.62
N ARG A 16 -2.43 -16.62 -3.43
CA ARG A 16 -3.27 -15.49 -3.00
C ARG A 16 -2.44 -14.22 -2.80
N ALA A 17 -1.28 -14.31 -2.16
CA ALA A 17 -0.35 -13.20 -1.99
C ALA A 17 0.12 -12.63 -3.35
N ALA A 18 0.50 -13.49 -4.28
CA ALA A 18 0.85 -13.09 -5.64
C ALA A 18 -0.33 -12.42 -6.36
N GLY A 19 -1.57 -12.92 -6.16
CA GLY A 19 -2.78 -12.28 -6.67
C GLY A 19 -2.99 -10.87 -6.12
N TYR A 20 -2.80 -10.70 -4.81
CA TYR A 20 -2.88 -9.40 -4.15
C TYR A 20 -1.80 -8.43 -4.66
N VAL A 21 -0.54 -8.87 -4.72
CA VAL A 21 0.58 -8.05 -5.21
C VAL A 21 0.40 -7.63 -6.67
N ARG A 22 -0.18 -8.48 -7.52
CA ARG A 22 -0.56 -8.07 -8.89
C ARG A 22 -1.55 -6.91 -8.90
N ALA A 23 -2.55 -6.90 -7.99
CA ALA A 23 -3.48 -5.78 -7.87
C ALA A 23 -2.81 -4.48 -7.37
N LEU A 24 -1.75 -4.61 -6.56
CA LEU A 24 -0.94 -3.45 -6.13
C LEU A 24 -0.07 -2.86 -7.26
N HIS A 25 0.22 -3.65 -8.30
CA HIS A 25 0.96 -3.22 -9.50
C HIS A 25 0.06 -2.74 -10.63
N ALA A 26 -1.25 -2.57 -10.39
CA ALA A 26 -2.11 -1.93 -11.37
C ALA A 26 -1.58 -0.51 -11.67
N GLU A 27 -1.49 -0.17 -12.95
CA GLU A 27 -1.01 1.12 -13.40
C GLU A 27 -1.97 2.25 -12.95
N PRO A 28 -1.43 3.41 -12.55
CA PRO A 28 -2.27 4.58 -12.27
C PRO A 28 -2.94 5.06 -13.56
N LEU A 29 -4.10 5.70 -13.42
CA LEU A 29 -4.81 6.24 -14.58
C LEU A 29 -4.05 7.43 -15.19
N ASP A 30 -4.07 7.56 -16.51
CA ASP A 30 -3.29 8.60 -17.21
C ASP A 30 -3.72 10.03 -16.83
N ASP A 31 -5.00 10.22 -16.54
CA ASP A 31 -5.56 11.47 -16.01
C ASP A 31 -5.08 11.78 -14.59
N GLU A 32 -4.86 10.78 -13.74
CA GLU A 32 -4.27 10.95 -12.41
C GLU A 32 -2.78 11.31 -12.48
N VAL A 33 -2.07 10.69 -13.42
CA VAL A 33 -0.66 11.00 -13.69
C VAL A 33 -0.53 12.41 -14.23
N ALA A 34 -1.32 12.76 -15.25
CA ALA A 34 -1.31 14.10 -15.84
C ALA A 34 -1.68 15.18 -14.82
N TRP A 35 -2.67 14.90 -13.97
CA TRP A 35 -3.05 15.81 -12.89
C TRP A 35 -1.90 16.01 -11.90
N LEU A 36 -1.30 14.94 -11.37
CA LEU A 36 -0.23 15.05 -10.37
C LEU A 36 1.02 15.72 -10.96
N ALA A 37 1.32 15.43 -12.23
CA ALA A 37 2.41 16.08 -12.96
C ALA A 37 2.24 17.60 -13.01
N GLY A 38 1.06 18.07 -13.43
CA GLY A 38 0.77 19.50 -13.54
C GLY A 38 0.58 20.20 -12.19
N ALA A 39 -0.02 19.53 -11.22
CA ALA A 39 -0.36 20.13 -9.93
C ALA A 39 0.81 20.16 -8.94
N ALA A 40 1.74 19.20 -9.04
CA ALA A 40 2.72 18.99 -7.98
C ALA A 40 4.13 18.63 -8.45
N ALA A 41 4.29 17.85 -9.53
CA ALA A 41 5.59 17.33 -9.97
C ALA A 41 6.32 18.20 -11.01
N GLY A 42 6.01 19.50 -11.12
CA GLY A 42 6.69 20.40 -12.05
C GLY A 42 6.54 20.04 -13.53
N GLY A 43 5.49 19.32 -13.89
CA GLY A 43 5.24 18.78 -15.23
C GLY A 43 5.89 17.41 -15.51
N ASP A 44 6.60 16.83 -14.55
CA ASP A 44 7.23 15.52 -14.71
C ASP A 44 6.20 14.38 -14.54
N ALA A 45 5.74 13.87 -15.68
CA ALA A 45 4.78 12.77 -15.73
C ALA A 45 5.38 11.42 -15.32
N ASP A 46 6.70 11.20 -15.49
CA ASP A 46 7.32 9.95 -15.09
C ASP A 46 7.48 9.90 -13.56
N HIS A 47 7.94 10.99 -12.96
CA HIS A 47 7.98 11.13 -11.50
C HIS A 47 6.59 10.96 -10.89
N ALA A 48 5.57 11.64 -11.44
CA ALA A 48 4.20 11.52 -10.98
C ALA A 48 3.67 10.07 -11.06
N ARG A 49 3.96 9.36 -12.16
CA ARG A 49 3.57 7.96 -12.32
C ARG A 49 4.24 7.06 -11.28
N TRP A 50 5.53 7.27 -11.01
CA TRP A 50 6.26 6.53 -9.99
C TRP A 50 5.73 6.77 -8.58
N GLU A 51 5.40 8.03 -8.22
CA GLU A 51 4.84 8.32 -6.91
C GLU A 51 3.48 7.65 -6.70
N TRP A 52 2.62 7.56 -7.73
CA TRP A 52 1.38 6.79 -7.64
C TRP A 52 1.62 5.29 -7.46
N ARG A 53 2.57 4.71 -8.20
CA ARG A 53 2.96 3.30 -8.05
C ARG A 53 3.47 3.02 -6.64
N TYR A 54 4.36 3.86 -6.11
CA TYR A 54 4.86 3.71 -4.75
C TYR A 54 3.75 3.86 -3.72
N ALA A 55 2.86 4.84 -3.87
CA ALA A 55 1.72 5.02 -2.97
C ALA A 55 0.83 3.78 -2.93
N ARG A 56 0.42 3.24 -4.08
CA ARG A 56 -0.44 2.04 -4.15
C ARG A 56 0.22 0.82 -3.49
N ARG A 57 1.50 0.57 -3.79
CA ARG A 57 2.27 -0.56 -3.23
C ARG A 57 2.46 -0.42 -1.72
N ALA A 58 2.84 0.76 -1.25
CA ALA A 58 3.11 1.01 0.16
C ALA A 58 1.84 0.94 1.00
N LEU A 59 0.77 1.59 0.54
CA LEU A 59 -0.53 1.54 1.20
C LEU A 59 -1.11 0.13 1.23
N GLY A 60 -0.97 -0.64 0.15
CA GLY A 60 -1.36 -2.05 0.12
C GLY A 60 -0.65 -2.88 1.18
N LEU A 61 0.68 -2.75 1.29
CA LEU A 61 1.44 -3.46 2.33
C LEU A 61 1.03 -3.04 3.74
N LEU A 62 0.79 -1.75 3.99
CA LEU A 62 0.35 -1.25 5.30
C LEU A 62 -1.07 -1.71 5.65
N VAL A 63 -1.98 -1.77 4.67
CA VAL A 63 -3.33 -2.31 4.85
C VAL A 63 -3.26 -3.81 5.17
N ALA A 64 -2.41 -4.57 4.47
CA ALA A 64 -2.18 -5.98 4.80
C ALA A 64 -1.65 -6.14 6.22
N GLN A 65 -0.66 -5.34 6.64
CA GLN A 65 -0.12 -5.37 8.01
C GLN A 65 -1.17 -5.06 9.08
N ARG A 66 -2.11 -4.14 8.79
CA ARG A 66 -3.15 -3.74 9.75
C ARG A 66 -4.32 -4.73 9.81
N ASN A 67 -4.73 -5.27 8.66
CA ASN A 67 -5.97 -6.03 8.53
C ASN A 67 -5.76 -7.55 8.47
N ALA A 68 -4.54 -8.04 8.32
CA ALA A 68 -4.29 -9.48 8.33
C ALA A 68 -4.62 -10.08 9.71
N LEU A 69 -5.25 -11.26 9.69
CA LEU A 69 -5.58 -12.03 10.88
C LEU A 69 -4.39 -12.82 11.45
N ASP A 70 -3.26 -12.85 10.74
CA ASP A 70 -2.04 -13.55 11.14
C ASP A 70 -0.77 -12.83 10.65
N ASP A 71 0.36 -13.07 11.32
CA ASP A 71 1.67 -12.47 10.99
C ASP A 71 2.29 -13.02 9.69
N ARG A 72 1.80 -14.15 9.18
CA ARG A 72 2.36 -14.79 7.99
C ARG A 72 1.90 -14.10 6.72
N THR A 73 0.65 -13.62 6.68
CA THR A 73 0.06 -12.98 5.51
C THR A 73 0.81 -11.71 5.10
N PRO A 74 1.09 -10.74 6.00
CA PRO A 74 1.90 -9.57 5.68
C PRO A 74 3.32 -9.93 5.25
N SER A 75 3.92 -10.96 5.88
CA SER A 75 5.27 -11.44 5.55
C SER A 75 5.34 -12.01 4.13
N LEU A 76 4.36 -12.83 3.73
CA LEU A 76 4.25 -13.38 2.38
C LEU A 76 4.02 -12.28 1.34
N ILE A 77 3.16 -11.30 1.65
CA ILE A 77 2.91 -10.16 0.77
C ILE A 77 4.18 -9.33 0.58
N ALA A 78 4.95 -9.09 1.64
CA ALA A 78 6.23 -8.37 1.55
C ALA A 78 7.26 -9.11 0.68
N GLN A 79 7.36 -10.44 0.81
CA GLN A 79 8.23 -11.27 -0.01
C GLN A 79 7.82 -11.21 -1.49
N GLU A 80 6.54 -11.44 -1.79
CA GLU A 80 6.01 -11.38 -3.15
C GLU A 80 6.14 -9.97 -3.76
N LEU A 81 6.02 -8.91 -2.95
CA LEU A 81 6.23 -7.54 -3.39
C LEU A 81 7.71 -7.31 -3.79
N SER A 82 8.66 -7.77 -2.98
CA SER A 82 10.09 -7.71 -3.33
C SER A 82 10.40 -8.50 -4.62
N GLU A 83 9.83 -9.71 -4.76
CA GLU A 83 9.95 -10.50 -6.00
C GLU A 83 9.25 -9.85 -7.21
N ALA A 84 8.26 -8.99 -7.00
CA ALA A 84 7.62 -8.25 -8.07
C ALA A 84 8.50 -7.08 -8.55
N PHE A 85 9.20 -6.39 -7.64
CA PHE A 85 10.17 -5.34 -7.99
C PHE A 85 11.29 -5.87 -8.88
N THR A 86 11.82 -7.07 -8.61
CA THR A 86 12.88 -7.66 -9.46
C THR A 86 12.44 -7.95 -10.89
N ARG A 87 11.13 -8.03 -11.13
CA ARG A 87 10.50 -8.34 -12.43
C ARG A 87 9.73 -7.14 -13.00
N ASP A 88 9.80 -5.98 -12.37
CA ASP A 88 9.04 -4.80 -12.77
C ASP A 88 9.63 -4.23 -14.08
N PRO A 89 8.89 -4.25 -15.20
CA PRO A 89 9.41 -3.81 -16.50
C PRO A 89 9.69 -2.30 -16.55
N TYR A 90 9.18 -1.53 -15.59
CA TYR A 90 9.43 -0.09 -15.52
C TYR A 90 10.72 0.25 -14.79
N ILE A 91 11.32 -0.70 -14.05
CA ILE A 91 12.60 -0.49 -13.37
C ILE A 91 13.74 -0.72 -14.37
N ALA A 92 14.52 0.32 -14.62
CA ALA A 92 15.68 0.23 -15.49
C ALA A 92 16.72 -0.78 -14.95
N VAL A 93 17.48 -1.38 -15.87
CA VAL A 93 18.59 -2.29 -15.52
C VAL A 93 19.57 -1.57 -14.60
N GLY A 94 19.86 -2.17 -13.43
CA GLY A 94 20.75 -1.58 -12.42
C GLY A 94 20.10 -0.56 -11.47
N ALA A 95 18.82 -0.22 -11.66
CA ALA A 95 18.09 0.74 -10.82
C ALA A 95 17.28 0.09 -9.68
N LEU A 96 17.29 -1.25 -9.56
CA LEU A 96 16.49 -1.98 -8.55
C LEU A 96 16.75 -1.48 -7.13
N THR A 97 18.01 -1.38 -6.71
CA THR A 97 18.38 -0.93 -5.36
C THR A 97 17.91 0.50 -5.09
N LEU A 98 17.91 1.37 -6.10
CA LEU A 98 17.39 2.73 -5.98
C LEU A 98 15.87 2.72 -5.79
N ALA A 99 15.15 1.94 -6.61
CA ALA A 99 13.71 1.81 -6.53
C ALA A 99 13.26 1.23 -5.18
N GLU A 100 13.94 0.21 -4.67
CA GLU A 100 13.69 -0.36 -3.34
C GLU A 100 13.93 0.67 -2.23
N ARG A 101 15.01 1.45 -2.31
CA ARG A 101 15.29 2.52 -1.34
C ARG A 101 14.18 3.57 -1.35
N GLN A 102 13.81 4.06 -2.54
CA GLN A 102 12.74 5.03 -2.69
C GLN A 102 11.41 4.49 -2.15
N PHE A 103 11.06 3.25 -2.48
CA PHE A 103 9.87 2.59 -1.96
C PHE A 103 9.88 2.52 -0.42
N ASN A 104 10.99 2.13 0.18
CA ASN A 104 11.11 2.03 1.64
C ASN A 104 10.97 3.39 2.34
N GLU A 105 11.46 4.47 1.73
CA GLU A 105 11.24 5.84 2.22
C GLU A 105 9.74 6.20 2.22
N ARG A 106 9.02 5.89 1.13
CA ARG A 106 7.56 6.14 1.04
C ARG A 106 6.82 5.28 2.06
N LEU A 107 7.17 4.01 2.17
CA LEU A 107 6.57 3.07 3.12
C LEU A 107 6.69 3.57 4.56
N ALA A 108 7.87 4.06 4.96
CA ALA A 108 8.09 4.64 6.28
C ALA A 108 7.23 5.89 6.50
N ALA A 109 7.26 6.84 5.56
CA ALA A 109 6.50 8.08 5.69
C ALA A 109 4.98 7.87 5.73
N TYR A 110 4.45 6.94 4.92
CA TYR A 110 3.04 6.58 4.97
C TYR A 110 2.65 5.86 6.26
N ARG A 111 3.53 5.00 6.79
CA ARG A 111 3.29 4.35 8.09
C ARG A 111 3.13 5.40 9.19
N ASP A 112 4.01 6.39 9.24
CA ASP A 112 3.97 7.46 10.23
C ASP A 112 2.69 8.30 10.08
N ALA A 113 2.29 8.60 8.84
CA ALA A 113 1.05 9.31 8.55
C ALA A 113 -0.20 8.53 9.00
N LEU A 114 -0.21 7.21 8.85
CA LEU A 114 -1.31 6.35 9.31
C LEU A 114 -1.35 6.18 10.83
N ALA A 115 -0.18 6.16 11.48
CA ALA A 115 -0.06 6.02 12.94
C ALA A 115 -0.35 7.32 13.70
N SER A 116 -0.27 8.48 13.04
CA SER A 116 -0.56 9.78 13.62
C SER A 116 -1.95 9.84 14.25
N ARG A 117 -2.05 10.45 15.44
CA ARG A 117 -3.31 10.71 16.15
C ARG A 117 -3.74 12.17 16.04
N SER A 118 -3.49 12.80 14.89
CA SER A 118 -4.08 14.11 14.59
C SER A 118 -5.60 14.01 14.40
N GLY A 119 -6.33 15.09 14.68
CA GLY A 119 -7.74 15.22 14.27
C GLY A 119 -7.95 15.34 12.76
N GLU A 120 -6.87 15.43 11.96
CA GLU A 120 -6.91 15.49 10.49
C GLU A 120 -7.31 14.12 9.89
N PRO A 121 -8.18 14.08 8.86
CA PRO A 121 -8.56 12.84 8.18
C PRO A 121 -7.35 12.08 7.60
N THR A 122 -7.42 10.75 7.64
CA THR A 122 -6.34 9.88 7.14
C THR A 122 -5.97 10.14 5.69
N GLY A 123 -6.95 10.30 4.79
CA GLY A 123 -6.68 10.60 3.38
C GLY A 123 -5.86 11.87 3.20
N THR A 124 -6.15 12.92 3.98
CA THR A 124 -5.43 14.20 3.95
C THR A 124 -3.98 14.06 4.41
N ARG A 125 -3.72 13.27 5.45
CA ARG A 125 -2.36 13.01 5.93
C ARG A 125 -1.50 12.29 4.89
N VAL A 126 -2.03 11.22 4.31
CA VAL A 126 -1.34 10.44 3.26
C VAL A 126 -1.13 11.30 2.02
N ALA A 127 -2.11 12.14 1.65
CA ALA A 127 -1.99 13.08 0.54
C ALA A 127 -0.86 14.09 0.74
N ARG A 128 -0.68 14.59 1.96
CA ARG A 128 0.43 15.49 2.28
C ARG A 128 1.79 14.81 2.07
N ILE A 129 1.92 13.53 2.43
CA ILE A 129 3.15 12.76 2.19
C ILE A 129 3.42 12.59 0.70
N LEU A 130 2.41 12.15 -0.07
CA LEU A 130 2.54 12.04 -1.53
C LEU A 130 3.01 13.38 -2.15
N LEU A 131 2.33 14.46 -1.79
CA LEU A 131 2.62 15.79 -2.34
C LEU A 131 4.02 16.27 -1.94
N ALA A 132 4.48 15.96 -0.73
CA ALA A 132 5.86 16.25 -0.31
C ALA A 132 6.90 15.53 -1.17
N PHE A 133 6.69 14.25 -1.52
CA PHE A 133 7.59 13.50 -2.42
C PHE A 133 7.57 14.02 -3.86
N THR A 134 6.48 14.66 -4.29
CA THR A 134 6.43 15.41 -5.56
C THR A 134 7.05 16.80 -5.50
N GLY A 135 7.53 17.25 -4.33
CA GLY A 135 8.13 18.58 -4.12
C GLY A 135 7.17 19.65 -3.59
N GLN A 136 5.90 19.32 -3.37
CA GLN A 136 4.89 20.23 -2.80
C GLN A 136 4.79 20.09 -1.28
N VAL A 137 5.62 20.83 -0.55
CA VAL A 137 5.61 20.83 0.93
C VAL A 137 4.40 21.57 1.51
N ARG A 138 3.88 22.58 0.79
CA ARG A 138 2.73 23.40 1.20
C ARG A 138 1.69 23.46 0.08
N PRO A 139 0.98 22.35 -0.20
CA PRO A 139 0.01 22.31 -1.27
C PRO A 139 -1.18 23.23 -0.95
N LYS A 140 -1.78 23.79 -2.00
CA LYS A 140 -3.05 24.50 -1.88
C LYS A 140 -4.16 23.54 -1.40
N PRO A 141 -5.19 24.02 -0.67
CA PRO A 141 -6.24 23.16 -0.13
C PRO A 141 -6.93 22.28 -1.17
N GLU A 142 -7.18 22.80 -2.38
CA GLU A 142 -7.81 22.08 -3.48
C GLU A 142 -6.93 20.95 -4.03
N VAL A 143 -5.61 21.15 -4.09
CA VAL A 143 -4.65 20.11 -4.52
C VAL A 143 -4.58 19.00 -3.49
N LEU A 144 -4.53 19.39 -2.21
CA LEU A 144 -4.52 18.45 -1.09
C LEU A 144 -5.80 17.61 -1.03
N ALA A 145 -6.96 18.25 -1.21
CA ALA A 145 -8.26 17.58 -1.21
C ALA A 145 -8.37 16.58 -2.36
N HIS A 146 -7.95 16.94 -3.57
CA HIS A 146 -7.97 16.03 -4.71
C HIS A 146 -7.06 14.81 -4.51
N ALA A 147 -5.81 15.01 -4.07
CA ALA A 147 -4.91 13.91 -3.74
C ALA A 147 -5.50 13.00 -2.65
N ALA A 148 -6.14 13.58 -1.63
CA ALA A 148 -6.79 12.83 -0.56
C ALA A 148 -7.94 11.96 -1.07
N THR A 149 -8.74 12.46 -2.02
CA THR A 149 -9.80 11.68 -2.68
C THR A 149 -9.22 10.47 -3.43
N VAL A 150 -8.18 10.68 -4.25
CA VAL A 150 -7.53 9.60 -5.01
C VAL A 150 -6.96 8.53 -4.08
N LEU A 151 -6.22 8.94 -3.04
CA LEU A 151 -5.59 8.00 -2.10
C LEU A 151 -6.62 7.27 -1.23
N THR A 152 -7.73 7.91 -0.89
CA THR A 152 -8.82 7.25 -0.17
C THR A 152 -9.46 6.16 -1.02
N ARG A 153 -9.67 6.41 -2.32
CA ARG A 153 -10.11 5.38 -3.25
C ARG A 153 -9.09 4.25 -3.36
N TYR A 154 -7.80 4.55 -3.48
CA TYR A 154 -6.75 3.51 -3.49
C TYR A 154 -6.77 2.67 -2.21
N LEU A 155 -6.92 3.28 -1.03
CA LEU A 155 -7.05 2.55 0.24
C LEU A 155 -8.26 1.60 0.24
N ALA A 156 -9.38 2.02 -0.33
CA ALA A 156 -10.56 1.16 -0.47
C ALA A 156 -10.32 0.01 -1.46
N GLU A 157 -9.69 0.28 -2.60
CA GLU A 157 -9.34 -0.73 -3.61
C GLU A 157 -8.37 -1.78 -3.06
N VAL A 158 -7.31 -1.38 -2.35
CA VAL A 158 -6.36 -2.33 -1.75
C VAL A 158 -6.98 -3.09 -0.58
N GLY A 159 -7.94 -2.51 0.13
CA GLY A 159 -8.73 -3.22 1.15
C GLY A 159 -9.59 -4.31 0.52
N SER A 160 -10.36 -3.96 -0.51
CA SER A 160 -11.19 -4.92 -1.25
C SER A 160 -10.36 -6.03 -1.91
N ALA A 161 -9.19 -5.70 -2.47
CA ALA A 161 -8.29 -6.70 -3.04
C ALA A 161 -7.74 -7.66 -1.97
N LEU A 162 -7.47 -7.17 -0.76
CA LEU A 162 -7.00 -8.02 0.35
C LEU A 162 -8.10 -8.97 0.78
N GLU A 163 -9.33 -8.47 0.95
CA GLU A 163 -10.50 -9.27 1.30
C GLU A 163 -10.82 -10.32 0.23
N HIS A 164 -10.71 -9.97 -1.04
CA HIS A 164 -10.90 -10.91 -2.14
C HIS A 164 -9.84 -12.03 -2.13
N ALA A 165 -8.59 -11.71 -1.81
CA ALA A 165 -7.50 -12.68 -1.79
C ALA A 165 -7.52 -13.58 -0.54
N PHE A 166 -7.78 -13.03 0.64
CA PHE A 166 -7.61 -13.71 1.93
C PHE A 166 -8.90 -13.90 2.74
N GLY A 167 -10.02 -13.34 2.29
CA GLY A 167 -11.29 -13.33 3.00
C GLY A 167 -11.44 -12.08 3.88
N THR A 168 -12.67 -11.84 4.35
CA THR A 168 -12.95 -10.80 5.33
C THR A 168 -12.35 -11.19 6.69
N PRO A 169 -11.73 -10.26 7.42
CA PRO A 169 -11.34 -10.48 8.81
C PRO A 169 -12.59 -10.81 9.66
N SER A 170 -12.86 -12.09 9.88
CA SER A 170 -13.83 -12.53 10.89
C SER A 170 -13.10 -12.56 12.22
N LEU A 171 -13.45 -11.62 13.11
CA LEU A 171 -13.25 -11.86 14.52
C LEU A 171 -14.16 -13.03 14.91
N PRO A 172 -13.69 -14.00 15.72
CA PRO A 172 -14.57 -14.98 16.33
C PRO A 172 -15.67 -14.23 17.08
N GLU A 173 -16.94 -14.60 16.88
CA GLU A 173 -18.10 -13.95 17.53
C GLU A 173 -18.04 -13.97 19.08
N ASP A 174 -17.11 -14.73 19.66
CA ASP A 174 -17.00 -14.99 21.10
C ASP A 174 -15.93 -14.18 21.85
N VAL A 175 -15.30 -13.16 21.24
CA VAL A 175 -14.34 -12.32 21.98
C VAL A 175 -14.87 -10.89 22.16
N PRO A 176 -15.43 -10.55 23.34
CA PRO A 176 -15.80 -9.17 23.63
C PRO A 176 -14.54 -8.28 23.71
N PRO A 177 -14.63 -7.00 23.28
CA PRO A 177 -13.50 -6.06 23.19
C PRO A 177 -12.78 -5.81 24.54
N SER A 178 -13.40 -6.19 25.65
CA SER A 178 -12.84 -6.11 27.01
C SER A 178 -11.69 -7.10 27.28
N ALA A 179 -11.47 -8.11 26.43
CA ALA A 179 -10.47 -9.17 26.68
C ALA A 179 -9.05 -8.85 26.16
N VAL A 180 -8.87 -7.78 25.38
CA VAL A 180 -7.57 -7.43 24.75
C VAL A 180 -6.83 -6.33 25.53
N GLY A 181 -7.44 -5.77 26.57
CA GLY A 181 -6.95 -4.59 27.29
C GLY A 181 -6.61 -4.81 28.76
N GLY A 182 -6.36 -6.05 29.22
CA GLY A 182 -6.13 -6.29 30.64
C GLY A 182 -5.28 -7.51 30.93
N ALA A 183 -3.97 -7.31 31.07
CA ALA A 183 -3.15 -8.02 32.05
C ALA A 183 -1.90 -7.17 32.37
N PRO A 184 -1.66 -6.77 33.64
CA PRO A 184 -0.32 -6.47 34.12
C PRO A 184 0.57 -7.71 34.18
#